data_AF-A0A5N6X8W9-F1
#
_entry.id   AF-A0A5N6X8W9-F1
#
_cell.length_a   1.000
_cell.length_b   1.000
_cell.length_c   1.000
_cell.angle_alpha   90.00
_cell.angle_beta   90.00
_cell.angle_gamma   90.00
#
_symmetry.space_group_name_H-M   'P 1'
#
loop_
_entity.id
_entity.type
_entity.pdbx_description
1 polymer ?
#
loop_
_entity_poly.entity_id
_entity_poly.type
_entity_poly.pdbx_seq_one_letter_code
_entity_poly.pdbx_strand_id
1 'polypeptide(L)'
;MKASLSLIVAALAAGVVADLHYTGVCVDSSGGVDTYNRAATEKACAAYKNRNTGNKQWDQCPDCTVKNEKDILYYCDSAAQHIGGDELNYYCKQNGAGGSVAW
;
A
#
# COMPACT_ATOMS: atom_id res chain seq x y z
N MET A 1 57.06 14.72 -2.68
CA MET A 1 55.66 15.08 -3.01
C MET A 1 54.83 13.81 -2.88
N LYS A 2 53.98 13.68 -1.84
CA LYS A 2 53.08 12.54 -1.67
C LYS A 2 51.68 12.99 -2.04
N ALA A 3 51.25 12.70 -3.26
CA ALA A 3 49.87 12.92 -3.67
C ALA A 3 49.01 11.84 -3.01
N SER A 4 48.14 12.24 -2.08
CA SER A 4 47.10 11.34 -1.56
C SER A 4 45.92 11.37 -2.52
N LEU A 5 45.65 10.26 -3.21
CA LEU A 5 44.41 10.07 -3.96
C LEU A 5 43.29 9.75 -2.96
N SER A 6 42.42 10.73 -2.69
CA SER A 6 41.14 10.48 -2.04
C SER A 6 40.19 9.81 -3.03
N LEU A 7 39.99 8.50 -2.91
CA LEU A 7 38.92 7.79 -3.60
C LEU A 7 37.59 8.14 -2.92
N ILE A 8 36.77 8.97 -3.57
CA ILE A 8 35.37 9.16 -3.18
C ILE A 8 34.57 8.05 -3.85
N VAL A 9 34.17 7.04 -3.08
CA VAL A 9 33.24 6.00 -3.53
C VAL A 9 31.83 6.55 -3.33
N ALA A 10 31.19 6.99 -4.42
CA ALA A 10 29.78 7.35 -4.41
C ALA A 10 28.94 6.06 -4.41
N ALA A 11 28.38 5.70 -3.26
CA ALA A 11 27.43 4.59 -3.16
C ALA A 11 26.09 5.02 -3.77
N LEU A 12 25.74 4.48 -4.94
CA LEU A 12 24.39 4.58 -5.48
C LEU A 12 23.48 3.66 -4.68
N ALA A 13 22.70 4.22 -3.76
CA ALA A 13 21.60 3.50 -3.15
C ALA A 13 20.53 3.23 -4.23
N ALA A 14 20.41 1.97 -4.67
CA ALA A 14 19.29 1.54 -5.49
C ALA A 14 18.00 1.64 -4.64
N GLY A 15 17.26 2.74 -4.80
CA GLY A 15 15.96 2.91 -4.17
C GLY A 15 14.88 2.17 -4.97
N VAL A 16 14.09 1.32 -4.30
CA VAL A 16 12.80 0.90 -4.86
C VAL A 16 11.82 2.05 -4.67
N VAL A 17 11.18 2.48 -5.75
CA VAL A 17 10.03 3.39 -5.70
C VAL A 17 8.80 2.49 -5.65
N ALA A 18 8.09 2.49 -4.53
CA ALA A 18 6.80 1.82 -4.45
C ALA A 18 5.78 2.61 -5.27
N ASP A 19 4.90 1.92 -5.99
CA ASP A 19 3.71 2.53 -6.57
C ASP A 19 2.72 2.79 -5.43
N LEU A 20 2.44 4.06 -5.18
CA LEU A 20 1.67 4.54 -4.02
C LEU A 20 0.37 5.17 -4.48
N HIS A 21 -0.70 4.80 -3.79
CA HIS A 21 -2.07 5.09 -4.17
C HIS A 21 -2.78 5.87 -3.05
N TYR A 22 -3.79 6.64 -3.42
CA TYR A 22 -4.65 7.33 -2.46
C TYR A 22 -5.74 6.41 -1.94
N THR A 23 -6.20 5.49 -2.78
CA THR A 23 -7.35 4.64 -2.52
C THR A 23 -7.05 3.17 -2.74
N GLY A 24 -7.67 2.30 -1.96
CA GLY A 24 -7.59 0.85 -2.13
C GLY A 24 -8.88 0.12 -1.77
N VAL A 25 -9.22 -0.91 -2.54
CA VAL A 25 -10.33 -1.84 -2.28
C VAL A 25 -9.89 -3.29 -2.44
N CYS A 26 -10.53 -4.19 -1.71
CA CYS A 26 -10.38 -5.62 -1.89
C CYS A 26 -11.48 -6.16 -2.83
N VAL A 27 -11.11 -7.13 -3.66
CA VAL A 27 -12.01 -7.74 -4.65
C VAL A 27 -11.89 -9.25 -4.63
N ASP A 28 -12.99 -9.92 -4.95
CA ASP A 28 -13.00 -11.34 -5.32
C ASP A 28 -13.04 -11.45 -6.84
N SER A 29 -12.14 -12.25 -7.40
CA SER A 29 -12.09 -12.48 -8.84
C SER A 29 -12.67 -13.84 -9.16
N SER A 30 -13.70 -13.86 -10.00
CA SER A 30 -14.33 -15.10 -10.49
C SER A 30 -14.57 -14.97 -11.98
N GLY A 31 -14.00 -15.89 -12.77
CA GLY A 31 -14.12 -15.86 -14.23
C GLY A 31 -13.55 -14.60 -14.90
N GLY A 32 -12.59 -13.92 -14.26
CA GLY A 32 -12.00 -12.67 -14.79
C GLY A 32 -12.80 -11.41 -14.50
N VAL A 33 -13.87 -11.50 -13.69
CA VAL A 33 -14.65 -10.36 -13.22
C VAL A 33 -14.35 -10.14 -11.74
N ASP A 34 -13.98 -8.91 -11.41
CA ASP A 34 -13.74 -8.49 -10.03
C ASP A 34 -15.04 -8.01 -9.40
N THR A 35 -15.34 -8.55 -8.22
CA THR A 35 -16.49 -8.20 -7.40
C THR A 35 -16.00 -7.62 -6.08
N TYR A 36 -16.62 -6.53 -5.65
CA TYR A 36 -16.18 -5.81 -4.46
C TYR A 36 -16.36 -6.64 -3.18
N ASN A 37 -15.31 -6.72 -2.35
CA ASN A 37 -15.33 -7.39 -1.05
C ASN A 37 -15.18 -6.39 0.09
N ARG A 38 -16.32 -5.98 0.66
CA ARG A 38 -16.38 -5.00 1.74
C ARG A 38 -15.67 -5.45 3.01
N ALA A 39 -15.97 -6.66 3.48
CA ALA A 39 -15.45 -7.15 4.75
C ALA A 39 -13.92 -7.25 4.72
N ALA A 40 -13.34 -7.68 3.60
CA ALA A 40 -11.89 -7.68 3.43
C ALA A 40 -11.33 -6.26 3.33
N THR A 41 -12.02 -5.34 2.64
CA THR A 41 -11.58 -3.94 2.50
C THR A 41 -11.48 -3.23 3.84
N GLU A 42 -12.50 -3.35 4.69
CA GLU A 42 -12.52 -2.72 6.02
C GLU A 42 -11.38 -3.27 6.90
N LYS A 43 -11.17 -4.59 6.90
CA LYS A 43 -10.09 -5.22 7.67
C LYS A 43 -8.69 -4.89 7.13
N ALA A 44 -8.52 -4.87 5.81
CA ALA A 44 -7.27 -4.49 5.18
C ALA A 44 -6.91 -3.03 5.49
N CYS A 45 -7.89 -2.13 5.47
CA CYS A 45 -7.66 -0.74 5.83
C CYS A 45 -7.28 -0.57 7.31
N ALA A 46 -7.94 -1.32 8.20
CA ALA A 46 -7.57 -1.35 9.62
C ALA A 46 -6.14 -1.88 9.83
N ALA A 47 -5.70 -2.88 9.06
CA ALA A 47 -4.32 -3.36 9.10
C ALA A 47 -3.33 -2.30 8.62
N TYR A 48 -3.64 -1.62 7.51
CA TYR A 48 -2.84 -0.50 7.00
C TYR A 48 -2.70 0.65 8.00
N LYS A 49 -3.80 1.04 8.65
CA LYS A 49 -3.80 2.08 9.68
C LYS A 49 -2.86 1.75 10.85
N ASN A 50 -2.75 0.47 11.19
CA ASN A 50 -1.89 0.00 12.27
C ASN A 50 -0.48 -0.39 11.80
N ARG A 51 -0.17 -0.19 10.52
CA ARG A 51 1.12 -0.56 9.93
C ARG A 51 2.22 0.35 10.44
N ASN A 52 3.33 -0.27 10.87
CA ASN A 52 4.56 0.41 11.26
C ASN A 52 5.76 -0.54 11.11
N THR A 53 6.27 -0.69 9.89
CA THR A 53 7.33 -1.66 9.54
C THR A 53 8.70 -1.03 9.30
N GLY A 54 8.82 0.29 9.46
CA GLY A 54 9.98 1.07 9.06
C GLY A 54 9.67 2.55 8.93
N ASN A 55 10.51 3.27 8.19
CA ASN A 55 10.47 4.74 8.07
C ASN A 55 10.18 5.24 6.65
N LYS A 56 9.94 4.35 5.69
CA LYS A 56 9.56 4.74 4.33
C LYS A 56 8.07 5.07 4.28
N GLN A 57 7.62 5.77 3.25
CA GLN A 57 6.23 6.20 3.13
C GLN A 57 5.25 5.03 3.24
N TRP A 58 5.47 3.92 2.53
CA TRP A 58 4.64 2.72 2.61
C TRP A 58 4.82 1.86 3.87
N ASP A 59 5.80 2.17 4.73
CA ASP A 59 6.00 1.42 5.98
C ASP A 59 4.97 1.79 7.04
N GLN A 60 4.22 2.87 6.84
CA GLN A 60 3.25 3.42 7.77
C GLN A 60 2.03 3.91 6.99
N CYS A 61 0.85 3.95 7.62
CA CYS A 61 -0.28 4.69 7.08
C CYS A 61 -1.05 5.40 8.20
N PRO A 62 -0.46 6.45 8.80
CA PRO A 62 -1.06 7.14 9.94
C PRO A 62 -2.36 7.87 9.58
N ASP A 63 -2.61 8.13 8.29
CA ASP A 63 -3.78 8.81 7.77
C ASP A 63 -4.81 7.85 7.15
N CYS A 64 -4.52 6.54 7.02
CA CYS A 64 -5.47 5.58 6.48
C CYS A 64 -6.79 5.60 7.24
N THR A 65 -7.89 5.67 6.49
CA THR A 65 -9.26 5.63 7.03
C THR A 65 -10.19 4.91 6.07
N VAL A 66 -11.17 4.20 6.61
CA VAL A 66 -12.27 3.69 5.79
C VAL A 66 -13.21 4.85 5.47
N LYS A 67 -13.42 5.11 4.19
CA LYS A 67 -14.47 6.00 3.67
C LYS A 67 -15.51 5.19 2.94
N ASN A 68 -16.65 5.83 2.62
CA ASN A 68 -17.63 5.23 1.74
C ASN A 68 -18.27 6.25 0.80
N GLU A 69 -18.77 5.75 -0.32
CA GLU A 69 -19.66 6.46 -1.23
C GLU A 69 -21.09 5.94 -1.07
N LYS A 70 -21.96 6.76 -0.49
CA LYS A 70 -23.41 6.51 -0.35
C LYS A 70 -23.73 5.15 0.29
N ASP A 71 -22.88 4.66 1.19
CA ASP A 71 -22.99 3.33 1.81
C ASP A 71 -23.01 2.14 0.83
N ILE A 72 -22.55 2.34 -0.41
CA ILE A 72 -22.48 1.30 -1.45
C ILE A 72 -21.05 0.76 -1.55
N LEU A 73 -20.07 1.66 -1.68
CA LEU A 73 -18.66 1.32 -1.83
C LEU A 73 -17.89 1.81 -0.62
N TYR A 74 -17.25 0.91 0.13
CA TYR A 74 -16.31 1.26 1.19
C TYR A 74 -14.89 1.04 0.71
N TYR A 75 -13.99 1.98 0.98
CA TYR A 75 -12.62 1.94 0.49
C TYR A 75 -11.66 2.47 1.55
N CYS A 76 -10.41 2.02 1.47
CA CYS A 76 -9.35 2.61 2.27
C CYS A 76 -8.83 3.85 1.57
N ASP A 77 -8.74 4.96 2.31
CA ASP A 77 -8.28 6.24 1.83
C ASP A 77 -7.06 6.71 2.63
N SER A 78 -6.05 7.21 1.93
CA SER A 78 -4.86 7.87 2.46
C SER A 78 -4.60 9.14 1.65
N ALA A 79 -4.80 10.30 2.28
CA ALA A 79 -4.54 11.61 1.68
C ALA A 79 -3.04 11.83 1.38
N ALA A 80 -2.16 11.12 2.08
CA ALA A 80 -0.70 11.21 1.92
C ALA A 80 -0.09 10.04 1.11
N GLN A 81 -0.89 9.31 0.32
CA GLN A 81 -0.45 8.23 -0.57
C GLN A 81 0.42 7.17 0.12
N HIS A 82 -0.11 6.53 1.15
CA HIS A 82 0.62 5.48 1.87
C HIS A 82 0.29 4.05 1.39
N ILE A 83 -0.67 3.88 0.49
CA ILE A 83 -1.17 2.57 0.08
C ILE A 83 -0.31 2.02 -1.07
N GLY A 84 0.48 0.99 -0.79
CA GLY A 84 1.19 0.20 -1.81
C GLY A 84 0.30 -0.90 -2.40
N GLY A 85 0.37 -1.10 -3.72
CA GLY A 85 -0.44 -2.10 -4.44
C GLY A 85 -0.21 -3.54 -3.96
N ASP A 86 1.05 -3.96 -3.84
CA ASP A 86 1.42 -5.31 -3.39
C ASP A 86 1.02 -5.55 -1.92
N GLU A 87 1.33 -4.60 -1.04
CA GLU A 87 0.93 -4.64 0.37
C GLU A 87 -0.59 -4.65 0.56
N LEU A 88 -1.35 -3.90 -0.26
CA LEU A 88 -2.81 -3.98 -0.24
C LEU A 88 -3.30 -5.36 -0.66
N ASN A 89 -2.72 -5.93 -1.72
CA ASN A 89 -3.05 -7.27 -2.17
C ASN A 89 -2.81 -8.32 -1.08
N TYR A 90 -1.69 -8.19 -0.37
CA TYR A 90 -1.35 -9.04 0.77
C TYR A 90 -2.44 -9.00 1.85
N TYR A 91 -2.81 -7.80 2.33
CA TYR A 91 -3.83 -7.69 3.38
C TYR A 91 -5.22 -8.11 2.90
N CYS A 92 -5.60 -7.84 1.65
CA CYS A 92 -6.86 -8.30 1.08
C CYS A 92 -6.94 -9.83 1.08
N LYS A 93 -5.90 -10.51 0.60
CA LYS A 93 -5.83 -11.98 0.60
C LYS A 93 -5.81 -12.58 2.01
N GLN A 94 -5.07 -11.95 2.93
CA GLN A 94 -5.07 -12.36 4.34
C GLN A 94 -6.48 -12.29 4.97
N ASN A 95 -7.34 -11.40 4.46
CA ASN A 95 -8.71 -11.22 4.92
C ASN A 95 -9.76 -11.94 4.04
N GLY A 96 -9.32 -12.85 3.17
CA GLY A 96 -10.19 -13.76 2.43
C GLY A 96 -10.67 -13.25 1.06
N ALA A 97 -10.15 -12.11 0.58
CA ALA A 97 -10.44 -11.65 -0.77
C ALA A 97 -9.51 -12.31 -1.82
N GLY A 98 -9.96 -12.37 -3.08
CA GLY A 98 -9.14 -12.84 -4.20
C GLY A 98 -7.98 -11.92 -4.59
N GLY A 99 -8.12 -10.62 -4.35
CA GLY A 99 -7.13 -9.61 -4.72
C GLY A 99 -7.49 -8.20 -4.28
N SER A 100 -6.93 -7.21 -4.97
CA SER A 100 -7.06 -5.79 -4.64
C SER A 100 -6.98 -4.91 -5.89
N VAL A 101 -7.55 -3.71 -5.78
CA VAL A 101 -7.39 -2.62 -6.75
C VAL A 101 -7.00 -1.36 -5.98
N ALA A 102 -6.03 -0.60 -6.48
CA ALA A 102 -5.55 0.64 -5.87
C ALA A 102 -5.33 1.73 -6.93
N TRP A 103 -5.58 2.99 -6.56
CA TRP A 103 -5.39 4.17 -7.42
C TRP A 103 -5.09 5.45 -6.64
#